data_AF-A0A7W6NP86-F1
#
_entry.id   AF-A0A7W6NP86-F1
#
_cell.length_a   1.000
_cell.length_b   1.000
_cell.length_c   1.000
_cell.angle_alpha   90.00
_cell.angle_beta   90.00
_cell.angle_gamma   90.00
#
_symmetry.space_group_name_H-M   'P 1'
#
loop_
_entity.id
_entity.type
_entity.pdbx_description
1 polymer ?
#
loop_
_entity_poly.entity_id
_entity_poly.type
_entity_poly.pdbx_seq_one_letter_code
_entity_poly.pdbx_strand_id
1 'polypeptide(L)'
;MNATLISSLAAAAALLTLSGSCADAQSGQDDMAPFPAAEAGQTRHVIRLPAAEDEDAKRVSVIVGRTMLVDCNRVLFSSHLEERTAEGWGFNYYVVTGVGGGATTRMACPTQEKTEQFVRSADEPMLRYNSRLPLVVYAPNDIEVRYRVWSAGAEQRPGT
;
A
#
# COMPACT_ATOMS: atom_id res chain seq x y z
N MET A 1 -43.28 -67.86 -25.80
CA MET A 1 -42.83 -67.31 -24.51
C MET A 1 -41.95 -66.12 -24.83
N ASN A 2 -42.52 -64.91 -24.78
CA ASN A 2 -41.82 -63.66 -25.09
C ASN A 2 -41.40 -62.99 -23.78
N ALA A 3 -40.15 -62.54 -23.70
CA ALA A 3 -39.72 -61.58 -22.68
C ALA A 3 -38.83 -60.52 -23.36
N THR A 4 -39.36 -59.30 -23.41
CA THR A 4 -38.64 -58.07 -23.73
C THR A 4 -38.99 -57.06 -22.63
N LEU A 5 -38.08 -56.09 -22.41
CA LEU A 5 -38.22 -54.81 -21.68
C LEU A 5 -37.91 -54.84 -20.15
N ILE A 6 -37.38 -53.82 -19.44
CA ILE A 6 -36.75 -52.49 -19.64
C ILE A 6 -36.30 -52.02 -18.20
N SER A 7 -35.30 -51.13 -18.08
CA SER A 7 -34.96 -50.21 -16.94
C SER A 7 -34.43 -50.81 -15.62
N SER A 8 -33.47 -50.22 -14.87
CA SER A 8 -33.47 -48.86 -14.29
C SER A 8 -32.10 -48.45 -13.68
N LEU A 9 -31.72 -47.17 -13.86
CA LEU A 9 -31.25 -46.15 -12.88
C LEU A 9 -30.06 -46.39 -11.92
N ALA A 10 -29.01 -45.56 -12.02
CA ALA A 10 -28.60 -44.61 -10.96
C ALA A 10 -27.38 -43.75 -11.40
N ALA A 11 -27.56 -42.43 -11.42
CA ALA A 11 -26.51 -41.44 -11.57
C ALA A 11 -25.92 -41.07 -10.20
N ALA A 12 -24.61 -40.84 -10.12
CA ALA A 12 -23.99 -40.13 -9.00
C ALA A 12 -22.80 -39.31 -9.52
N ALA A 13 -23.02 -38.00 -9.67
CA ALA A 13 -21.98 -37.00 -9.82
C ALA A 13 -21.39 -36.70 -8.43
N ALA A 14 -20.07 -36.80 -8.29
CA ALA A 14 -19.36 -36.34 -7.09
C ALA A 14 -18.42 -35.19 -7.49
N LEU A 15 -18.87 -33.96 -7.22
CA LEU A 15 -18.04 -32.77 -7.14
C LEU A 15 -17.04 -32.96 -6.00
N LEU A 16 -15.73 -32.84 -6.26
CA LEU A 16 -14.77 -32.52 -5.20
C LEU A 16 -14.27 -31.07 -5.39
N THR A 17 -14.62 -30.28 -4.39
CA THR A 17 -14.43 -28.85 -4.22
C THR A 17 -12.95 -28.47 -4.07
N LEU A 18 -12.48 -27.52 -4.89
CA LEU A 18 -11.25 -26.77 -4.63
C LEU A 18 -11.41 -26.01 -3.31
N SER A 19 -10.70 -26.45 -2.27
CA SER A 19 -10.59 -25.70 -1.02
C SER A 19 -9.42 -24.72 -1.16
N GLY A 20 -9.70 -23.56 -1.75
CA GLY A 20 -8.80 -22.40 -1.70
C GLY A 20 -9.00 -21.70 -0.37
N SER A 21 -8.19 -22.03 0.63
CA SER A 21 -8.11 -21.25 1.86
C SER A 21 -7.18 -20.06 1.62
N CYS A 22 -7.74 -18.95 1.16
CA CYS A 22 -7.12 -17.65 1.39
C CYS A 22 -7.25 -17.40 2.90
N ALA A 23 -6.13 -17.46 3.62
CA ALA A 23 -6.08 -17.00 5.01
C ALA A 23 -6.24 -15.47 5.00
N ASP A 24 -7.47 -15.00 5.18
CA ASP A 24 -7.76 -13.59 5.38
C ASP A 24 -7.18 -13.13 6.74
N ALA A 25 -6.47 -12.01 6.70
CA ALA A 25 -5.75 -11.40 7.81
C ALA A 25 -6.71 -10.93 8.92
N GLN A 26 -7.02 -11.80 9.87
CA GLN A 26 -7.64 -11.42 11.14
C GLN A 26 -6.55 -11.23 12.23
N SER A 27 -5.88 -10.09 12.19
CA SER A 27 -5.00 -9.61 13.27
C SER A 27 -5.09 -8.08 13.42
N GLY A 28 -6.32 -7.55 13.39
CA GLY A 28 -6.56 -6.15 13.04
C GLY A 28 -6.75 -5.13 14.18
N GLN A 29 -6.93 -5.54 15.43
CA GLN A 29 -7.27 -4.61 16.52
C GLN A 29 -6.23 -4.52 17.64
N ASP A 30 -5.52 -5.61 17.97
CA ASP A 30 -4.60 -5.64 19.11
C ASP A 30 -3.22 -5.03 18.78
N ASP A 31 -2.80 -5.09 17.50
CA ASP A 31 -1.55 -4.48 17.04
C ASP A 31 -1.60 -2.94 16.99
N MET A 32 -2.78 -2.35 17.09
CA MET A 32 -3.02 -0.90 17.06
C MET A 32 -3.03 -0.24 18.43
N ALA A 33 -3.09 -1.00 19.53
CA ALA A 33 -3.07 -0.46 20.90
C ALA A 33 -1.89 0.49 21.20
N PRO A 34 -0.68 0.26 20.65
CA PRO A 34 0.46 1.16 20.86
C PRO A 34 0.32 2.53 20.21
N PHE A 35 -0.49 2.65 19.16
CA PHE A 35 -0.49 3.82 18.29
C PHE A 35 -1.66 4.75 18.64
N PRO A 36 -1.42 6.08 18.72
CA PRO A 36 -2.47 7.03 19.07
C PRO A 36 -3.63 7.00 18.07
N ALA A 37 -4.80 7.49 18.47
CA ALA A 37 -5.88 7.72 17.51
C ALA A 37 -5.50 8.87 16.56
N ALA A 38 -6.07 8.88 15.35
CA ALA A 38 -5.89 10.03 14.45
C ALA A 38 -6.54 11.28 15.05
N GLU A 39 -5.83 12.41 14.99
CA GLU A 39 -6.38 13.70 15.38
C GLU A 39 -7.42 14.20 14.36
N ALA A 40 -8.20 15.20 14.76
CA ALA A 40 -9.17 15.82 13.86
C ALA A 40 -8.48 16.40 12.61
N GLY A 41 -8.97 16.04 11.42
CA GLY A 41 -8.38 16.47 10.15
C GLY A 41 -7.30 15.53 9.61
N GLN A 42 -6.97 14.45 10.33
CA GLN A 42 -6.06 13.41 9.87
C GLN A 42 -6.76 12.06 9.73
N THR A 43 -6.18 11.21 8.87
CA THR A 43 -6.54 9.81 8.70
C THR A 43 -5.33 8.94 9.07
N ARG A 44 -5.59 7.86 9.82
CA ARG A 44 -4.58 6.84 10.16
C ARG A 44 -4.60 5.72 9.12
N HIS A 45 -3.55 5.63 8.33
CA HIS A 45 -3.32 4.55 7.36
C HIS A 45 -2.46 3.45 8.00
N VAL A 46 -2.86 2.19 7.78
CA VAL A 46 -2.16 1.03 8.33
C VAL A 46 -1.74 0.12 7.18
N ILE A 47 -0.43 -0.03 6.99
CA ILE A 47 0.15 -0.88 5.95
C ILE A 47 0.69 -2.14 6.63
N ARG A 48 0.11 -3.30 6.32
CA ARG A 48 0.60 -4.61 6.77
C ARG A 48 1.39 -5.25 5.65
N LEU A 49 2.67 -5.50 5.92
CA LEU A 49 3.58 -6.09 4.95
C LEU A 49 3.55 -7.61 5.07
N PRO A 50 3.50 -8.35 3.95
CA PRO A 50 3.58 -9.80 4.00
C PRO A 50 4.96 -10.24 4.51
N ALA A 51 5.02 -11.38 5.21
CA ALA A 51 6.31 -11.98 5.57
C ALA A 51 7.13 -12.30 4.32
N ALA A 52 8.43 -12.05 4.37
CA ALA A 52 9.38 -12.38 3.31
C ALA A 52 10.57 -13.16 3.89
N GLU A 53 11.22 -13.96 3.05
CA GLU A 53 12.39 -14.77 3.46
C GLU A 53 13.59 -13.88 3.85
N ASP A 54 13.89 -12.89 3.00
CA ASP A 54 14.93 -11.88 3.24
C ASP A 54 14.29 -10.48 3.26
N GLU A 55 14.01 -10.00 4.48
CA GLU A 55 13.48 -8.65 4.69
C GLU A 55 14.57 -7.57 4.63
N ASP A 56 15.82 -7.91 4.91
CA ASP A 56 16.94 -6.96 4.90
C ASP A 56 17.31 -6.54 3.48
N ALA A 57 17.06 -7.39 2.49
CA ALA A 57 17.10 -7.06 1.07
C ALA A 57 15.87 -6.27 0.56
N LYS A 58 14.90 -5.93 1.42
CA LYS A 58 13.69 -5.20 1.04
C LYS A 58 13.58 -3.84 1.71
N ARG A 59 12.89 -2.92 1.04
CA ARG A 59 12.51 -1.61 1.57
C ARG A 59 11.08 -1.29 1.19
N VAL A 60 10.46 -0.38 1.92
CA VAL A 60 9.12 0.13 1.60
C VAL A 60 9.22 1.62 1.37
N SER A 61 8.86 2.07 0.18
CA SER A 61 8.67 3.48 -0.10
C SER A 61 7.24 3.86 0.22
N VAL A 62 7.08 4.88 1.08
CA VAL A 62 5.78 5.50 1.34
C VAL A 62 5.62 6.64 0.34
N ILE A 63 4.58 6.56 -0.47
CA ILE A 63 4.30 7.48 -1.56
C ILE A 63 3.13 8.36 -1.12
N VAL A 64 3.42 9.62 -0.83
CA VAL A 64 2.41 10.61 -0.46
C VAL A 64 1.96 11.32 -1.73
N GLY A 65 0.65 11.52 -1.88
CA GLY A 65 0.13 12.16 -3.08
C GLY A 65 -1.30 12.66 -2.95
N ARG A 66 -1.81 13.21 -4.04
CA ARG A 66 -3.19 13.66 -4.20
C ARG A 66 -3.67 13.37 -5.61
N THR A 67 -4.86 12.82 -5.73
CA THR A 67 -5.53 12.73 -7.04
C THR A 67 -6.18 14.06 -7.39
N MET A 68 -5.77 14.65 -8.51
CA MET A 68 -6.31 15.92 -8.99
C MET A 68 -6.28 16.00 -10.52
N LEU A 69 -7.10 16.89 -11.07
CA LEU A 69 -7.09 17.21 -12.49
C LEU A 69 -5.86 18.06 -12.84
N VAL A 70 -4.99 17.51 -13.68
CA VAL A 70 -3.78 18.18 -14.17
C VAL A 70 -3.81 18.29 -15.69
N ASP A 71 -3.14 19.31 -16.21
CA ASP A 71 -2.93 19.46 -17.64
C ASP A 71 -1.65 18.70 -18.08
N CYS A 72 -1.08 19.07 -19.22
CA CYS A 72 0.15 18.45 -19.72
C CYS A 72 1.39 18.70 -18.85
N ASN A 73 1.32 19.60 -17.85
CA ASN A 73 2.43 19.91 -17.00
C ASN A 73 2.69 18.85 -15.94
N ARG A 74 3.97 18.68 -15.60
CA ARG A 74 4.35 17.89 -14.43
C ARG A 74 4.17 18.77 -13.20
N VAL A 75 3.28 18.34 -12.32
CA VAL A 75 3.04 18.95 -11.01
C VAL A 75 3.73 18.09 -9.95
N LEU A 76 4.32 18.73 -8.95
CA LEU A 76 4.88 18.10 -7.76
C LEU A 76 4.60 19.01 -6.57
N PHE A 77 4.38 18.46 -5.38
CA PHE A 77 4.20 19.27 -4.16
C PHE A 77 5.18 18.84 -3.06
N SER A 78 5.36 19.70 -2.06
CA SER A 78 6.21 19.36 -0.91
C SER A 78 5.43 18.61 0.16
N SER A 79 6.03 17.58 0.73
CA SER A 79 5.65 16.98 2.01
C SER A 79 6.88 16.36 2.64
N HIS A 80 6.78 16.01 3.92
CA HIS A 80 7.78 15.27 4.65
C HIS A 80 7.11 14.12 5.40
N LEU A 81 7.85 13.03 5.56
CA LEU A 81 7.44 11.92 6.39
C LEU A 81 8.24 11.97 7.70
N GLU A 82 7.63 12.51 8.75
CA GLU A 82 8.25 12.63 10.06
C GLU A 82 8.08 11.34 10.86
N GLU A 83 9.18 10.77 11.32
CA GLU A 83 9.18 9.62 12.22
C GLU A 83 8.91 10.08 13.66
N ARG A 84 7.98 9.40 14.33
CA ARG A 84 7.66 9.59 15.75
C ARG A 84 7.63 8.26 16.45
N THR A 85 7.76 8.28 17.76
CA THR A 85 7.75 7.07 18.60
C THR A 85 6.52 7.06 19.49
N ALA A 86 5.82 5.93 19.50
CA ALA A 86 4.73 5.66 20.43
C ALA A 86 5.27 5.58 21.86
N GLU A 87 4.91 6.57 22.69
CA GLU A 87 5.35 6.67 24.07
C GLU A 87 4.96 5.40 24.85
N GLY A 88 5.90 4.89 25.65
CA GLY A 88 5.72 3.67 26.44
C GLY A 88 5.88 2.35 25.69
N TRP A 89 5.87 2.37 24.35
CA TRP A 89 6.02 1.16 23.51
C TRP A 89 7.33 1.11 22.74
N GLY A 90 7.87 2.28 22.35
CA GLY A 90 9.09 2.35 21.54
C GLY A 90 8.88 1.97 20.07
N PHE A 91 7.64 1.83 19.61
CA PHE A 91 7.32 1.58 18.20
C PHE A 91 7.25 2.87 17.42
N ASN A 92 7.78 2.86 16.19
CA ASN A 92 7.78 4.04 15.34
C ASN A 92 6.52 4.09 14.47
N TYR A 93 6.01 5.30 14.29
CA TYR A 93 4.94 5.64 13.35
C TYR A 93 5.33 6.91 12.60
N TYR A 94 4.62 7.21 11.52
CA TYR A 94 5.00 8.30 10.65
C TYR A 94 3.86 9.30 10.49
N VAL A 95 4.19 10.58 10.43
CA VAL A 95 3.23 11.66 10.21
C VAL A 95 3.63 12.44 8.98
N VAL A 96 2.69 12.61 8.04
CA VAL A 96 2.86 13.48 6.89
C VAL A 96 2.75 14.92 7.35
N THR A 97 3.83 15.67 7.20
CA THR A 97 3.93 17.09 7.57
C THR A 97 4.43 17.91 6.38
N GLY A 98 4.47 19.24 6.52
CA GLY A 98 5.03 20.12 5.49
C GLY A 98 4.30 20.08 4.14
N VAL A 99 3.03 19.66 4.12
CA VAL A 99 2.18 19.66 2.92
C VAL A 99 2.03 21.10 2.46
N GLY A 100 2.65 21.42 1.33
CA GLY A 100 2.80 22.79 0.87
C GLY A 100 2.63 22.95 -0.63
N GLY A 101 2.88 24.17 -1.08
CA GLY A 101 2.85 24.53 -2.49
C GLY A 101 3.84 23.71 -3.31
N GLY A 102 3.49 23.51 -4.57
CA GLY A 102 4.24 22.70 -5.50
C GLY A 102 4.99 23.47 -6.58
N ALA A 103 5.81 22.75 -7.33
CA ALA A 103 6.30 23.22 -8.62
C ALA A 103 5.45 22.61 -9.73
N THR A 104 5.23 23.40 -10.78
CA THR A 104 4.68 22.91 -12.04
C THR A 104 5.63 23.30 -13.16
N THR A 105 5.77 22.44 -14.16
CA THR A 105 6.38 22.87 -15.42
C THR A 105 5.54 23.98 -16.07
N ARG A 106 6.13 24.68 -17.04
CA ARG A 106 5.47 25.76 -17.80
C ARG A 106 5.43 25.44 -19.29
N MET A 107 5.03 24.23 -19.63
CA MET A 107 4.82 23.82 -21.02
C MET A 107 3.51 24.41 -21.55
N ALA A 108 3.49 24.77 -22.83
CA ALA A 108 2.25 25.13 -23.50
C ALA A 108 1.43 23.85 -23.75
N CYS A 109 0.23 23.77 -23.20
CA CYS A 109 -0.67 22.62 -23.39
C CYS A 109 -1.65 22.91 -24.54
N PRO A 110 -1.48 22.31 -25.74
CA PRO A 110 -2.22 22.72 -26.93
C PRO A 110 -3.71 22.37 -26.88
N THR A 111 -4.07 21.24 -26.27
CA THR A 111 -5.46 20.77 -26.18
C THR A 111 -6.19 21.30 -24.94
N GLN A 112 -5.48 21.90 -23.98
CA GLN A 112 -5.99 22.29 -22.65
C GLN A 112 -6.76 21.18 -21.90
N GLU A 113 -6.58 19.93 -22.31
CA GLU A 113 -7.26 18.78 -21.71
C GLU A 113 -6.68 18.54 -20.31
N LYS A 114 -7.58 18.31 -19.34
CA LYS A 114 -7.20 17.93 -17.99
C LYS A 114 -7.55 16.47 -17.75
N THR A 115 -6.60 15.73 -17.22
CA THR A 115 -6.78 14.33 -16.86
C THR A 115 -6.60 14.17 -15.35
N GLU A 116 -7.32 13.22 -14.77
CA GLU A 116 -7.17 12.90 -13.35
C GLU A 116 -5.87 12.13 -13.15
N GLN A 117 -4.95 12.69 -12.36
CA GLN A 117 -3.66 12.09 -12.08
C GLN A 117 -3.36 12.12 -10.58
N PHE A 118 -2.72 11.05 -10.11
CA PHE A 118 -2.09 11.02 -8.80
C PHE A 118 -0.77 11.80 -8.84
N VAL A 119 -0.82 13.03 -8.33
CA VAL A 119 0.34 13.90 -8.16
C VAL A 119 1.08 13.45 -6.90
N ARG A 120 2.39 13.22 -7.02
CA ARG A 120 3.26 12.75 -5.93
C ARG A 120 3.94 13.92 -5.24
N SER A 121 4.24 13.75 -3.96
CA SER A 121 5.18 14.62 -3.27
C SER A 121 6.60 14.44 -3.80
N ALA A 122 7.43 15.46 -3.64
CA ALA A 122 8.85 15.40 -4.00
C ALA A 122 9.65 14.43 -3.12
N ASP A 123 9.26 14.30 -1.85
CA ASP A 123 9.87 13.36 -0.91
C ASP A 123 9.15 11.99 -0.98
N GLU A 124 9.91 10.92 -1.18
CA GLU A 124 9.45 9.53 -1.20
C GLU A 124 10.44 8.62 -0.43
N PRO A 125 10.54 8.77 0.91
CA PRO A 125 11.54 8.07 1.69
C PRO A 125 11.35 6.55 1.64
N MET A 126 12.48 5.83 1.66
CA MET A 126 12.53 4.38 1.70
C MET A 126 12.76 3.90 3.14
N LEU A 127 11.73 3.33 3.74
CA LEU A 127 11.73 2.78 5.08
C LEU A 127 12.19 1.32 5.08
N ARG A 128 12.64 0.86 6.25
CA ARG A 128 12.96 -0.55 6.48
C ARG A 128 11.71 -1.43 6.30
N TYR A 129 11.88 -2.58 5.64
CA TYR A 129 10.84 -3.60 5.57
C TYR A 129 10.79 -4.39 6.89
N ASN A 130 9.60 -4.55 7.46
CA ASN A 130 9.38 -5.36 8.67
C ASN A 130 7.94 -5.87 8.66
N SER A 131 7.73 -7.17 8.44
CA SER A 131 6.37 -7.75 8.42
C SER A 131 5.77 -7.99 9.81
N ARG A 132 6.59 -7.91 10.87
CA ARG A 132 6.17 -8.23 12.25
C ARG A 132 5.38 -7.11 12.91
N LEU A 133 5.52 -5.89 12.40
CA LEU A 133 4.82 -4.70 12.91
C LEU A 133 4.13 -3.98 11.76
N PRO A 134 2.92 -3.44 11.99
CA PRO A 134 2.25 -2.60 11.01
C PRO A 134 3.02 -1.29 10.83
N LEU A 135 3.15 -0.86 9.57
CA LEU A 135 3.62 0.49 9.25
C LEU A 135 2.44 1.46 9.33
N VAL A 136 2.46 2.34 10.33
CA VAL A 136 1.38 3.30 10.60
C VAL A 136 1.76 4.68 10.11
N VAL A 137 0.91 5.28 9.27
CA VAL A 137 1.11 6.61 8.67
C VAL A 137 -0.12 7.48 8.92
N TYR A 138 0.06 8.65 9.53
CA TYR A 138 -0.98 9.66 9.66
C TYR A 138 -0.82 10.69 8.56
N ALA A 139 -1.90 10.97 7.84
CA ALA A 139 -1.91 11.97 6.78
C ALA A 139 -3.12 12.89 6.91
N PRO A 140 -3.03 14.16 6.48
CA PRO A 140 -4.21 15.02 6.32
C PRO A 140 -5.27 14.35 5.44
N ASN A 141 -6.55 14.61 5.70
CA ASN A 141 -7.66 13.93 5.00
C ASN A 141 -7.70 14.13 3.48
N ASP A 142 -7.08 15.19 2.97
CA ASP A 142 -6.99 15.48 1.53
C ASP A 142 -5.74 14.87 0.86
N ILE A 143 -4.96 14.10 1.62
CA ILE A 143 -3.75 13.41 1.17
C ILE A 143 -4.01 11.90 1.09
N GLU A 144 -3.57 11.31 -0.01
CA GLU A 144 -3.54 9.87 -0.22
C GLU A 144 -2.16 9.30 0.13
N VAL A 145 -2.18 8.18 0.84
CA VAL A 145 -0.98 7.38 1.13
C VAL A 145 -1.02 6.10 0.29
N ARG A 146 0.00 5.92 -0.55
CA ARG A 146 0.28 4.68 -1.29
C ARG A 146 1.63 4.13 -0.84
N TYR A 147 1.95 2.90 -1.21
CA TYR A 147 3.26 2.33 -0.93
C TYR A 147 3.77 1.48 -2.08
N ARG A 148 5.09 1.30 -2.12
CA ARG A 148 5.77 0.40 -3.05
C ARG A 148 6.86 -0.37 -2.32
N VAL A 149 6.93 -1.67 -2.54
CA VAL A 149 8.03 -2.51 -2.04
C VAL A 149 9.15 -2.51 -3.07
N TRP A 150 10.38 -2.31 -2.59
CA TRP A 150 11.61 -2.38 -3.35
C TRP A 150 12.41 -3.60 -2.90
N SER A 151 13.15 -4.22 -3.81
CA SER A 151 14.10 -5.29 -3.50
C SER A 151 15.48 -4.91 -4.02
N ALA A 152 16.51 -5.14 -3.21
CA ALA A 152 17.89 -4.92 -3.59
C ALA A 152 18.33 -5.93 -4.66
N GLY A 153 19.24 -5.49 -5.53
CA GLY A 153 20.00 -6.40 -6.38
C GLY A 153 21.10 -7.11 -5.60
N ALA A 154 21.83 -8.00 -6.27
CA ALA A 154 23.00 -8.65 -5.68
C ALA A 154 24.05 -7.61 -5.25
N GLU A 155 24.68 -7.83 -4.10
CA GLU A 155 25.80 -7.01 -3.63
C GLU A 155 26.90 -6.94 -4.70
N GLN A 156 27.39 -5.74 -4.96
CA GLN A 156 28.46 -5.49 -5.92
C GLN A 156 29.69 -4.97 -5.18
N ARG A 157 30.86 -5.47 -5.56
CA ARG A 157 32.13 -4.89 -5.15
C ARG A 157 32.49 -3.76 -6.14
N PRO A 158 32.92 -2.58 -5.68
CA PRO A 158 33.43 -1.55 -6.59
C PRO A 158 34.58 -2.07 -7.46
N GLY A 159 34.64 -1.62 -8.72
CA GLY A 159 35.79 -1.86 -9.58
C GLY A 159 37.00 -1.05 -9.11
N THR A 160 38.17 -1.69 -9.06
CA THR A 160 39.49 -1.04 -8.85
C THR A 160 40.00 -0.39 -10.11
#